data_AF-A0A2E5NY88-F1
#
_entry.id   AF-A0A2E5NY88-F1
#
_cell.length_a   1.000
_cell.length_b   1.000
_cell.length_c   1.000
_cell.angle_alpha   90.00
_cell.angle_beta   90.00
_cell.angle_gamma   90.00
#
_symmetry.space_group_name_H-M   'P 1'
#
loop_
_entity.id
_entity.type
_entity.pdbx_description
1 polymer ?
#
loop_
_entity_poly.entity_id
_entity_poly.type
_entity_poly.pdbx_seq_one_letter_code
_entity_poly.pdbx_strand_id
1 'polypeptide(L)' 'MKEKLIEILVCPTSKSSLKLVVEKREGDDVIEGSLVCSVCNHAFGISEGVPNLLPWYGCTGS' A
#
# COMPACT_ATOMS: atom_id res chain seq x y z
N MET A 1 4.55 -3.28 10.46
CA MET A 1 3.58 -4.22 9.85
C MET A 1 4.31 -5.32 9.08
N LYS A 2 3.82 -6.56 9.19
CA LYS A 2 4.39 -7.73 8.50
C LYS A 2 4.24 -7.63 6.99
N GLU A 3 5.35 -7.76 6.27
CA GLU A 3 5.39 -7.75 4.79
C GLU A 3 4.44 -8.80 4.17
N LYS A 4 4.31 -9.97 4.79
CA LYS A 4 3.41 -11.05 4.31
C LYS A 4 1.94 -10.66 4.22
N LEU A 5 1.50 -9.72 5.05
CA LEU A 5 0.12 -9.20 4.97
C LEU A 5 -0.04 -8.25 3.79
N ILE A 6 1.03 -7.56 3.38
CA ILE A 6 1.02 -6.61 2.28
C ILE A 6 0.88 -7.33 0.93
N GLU A 7 1.42 -8.55 0.81
CA GLU A 7 1.32 -9.37 -0.39
C GLU A 7 -0.11 -9.80 -0.74
N ILE A 8 -1.03 -9.81 0.25
CA ILE A 8 -2.46 -10.09 0.04
C ILE A 8 -3.30 -8.81 -0.11
N LEU A 9 -2.73 -7.62 0.11
CA LEU A 9 -3.44 -6.36 -0.03
C LEU A 9 -3.59 -5.99 -1.50
N VAL A 10 -4.81 -5.65 -1.86
CA VAL A 10 -5.17 -5.16 -3.20
C VAL A 10 -5.75 -3.77 -3.09
N CYS A 11 -5.78 -3.04 -4.21
CA CYS A 11 -6.43 -1.75 -4.26
C CYS A 11 -7.92 -1.89 -3.85
N PRO A 12 -8.44 -1.07 -2.91
CA PRO A 12 -9.84 -1.14 -2.49
C PRO A 12 -10.83 -0.83 -3.63
N THR A 13 -10.41 -0.06 -4.64
CA THR A 13 -11.26 0.33 -5.77
C THR A 13 -11.09 -0.59 -6.98
N SER A 14 -9.85 -0.88 -7.37
CA SER A 14 -9.54 -1.63 -8.61
C SER A 14 -9.32 -3.13 -8.37
N LYS A 15 -9.11 -3.57 -7.12
CA LYS A 15 -8.69 -4.95 -6.75
C LYS A 15 -7.41 -5.45 -7.44
N SER A 16 -6.63 -4.53 -8.02
CA SER A 16 -5.32 -4.79 -8.59
C SER A 16 -4.25 -4.92 -7.51
N SER A 17 -3.13 -5.55 -7.88
CA SER A 17 -1.95 -5.70 -7.02
C SER A 17 -1.35 -4.34 -6.66
N LEU A 18 -0.99 -4.17 -5.38
CA LEU A 18 -0.26 -3.01 -4.89
C LEU A 18 1.24 -3.33 -4.85
N LYS A 19 2.07 -2.37 -5.27
CA LYS A 19 3.52 -2.48 -5.17
C LYS A 19 3.98 -1.84 -3.87
N LEU A 20 4.58 -2.64 -2.98
CA LEU A 20 5.18 -2.14 -1.75
C LEU A 20 6.51 -1.45 -2.04
N VAL A 21 6.66 -0.25 -1.49
CA VAL A 21 7.90 0.51 -1.42
C VAL A 21 8.21 0.67 0.07
N VAL A 22 9.29 0.05 0.54
CA VAL A 22 9.71 0.15 1.95
C VAL A 22 10.73 1.27 2.06
N GLU A 23 10.46 2.24 2.94
CA GLU A 23 11.41 3.31 3.26
C GLU A 23 12.16 3.00 4.56
N LYS A 24 11.44 2.51 5.58
CA LYS A 24 12.01 2.16 6.87
C LYS A 24 11.41 0.87 7.40
N ARG A 25 12.27 -0.03 7.85
CA ARG A 25 11.91 -1.31 8.46
C ARG A 25 12.65 -1.50 9.76
N GLU A 26 11.97 -2.09 10.73
CA GLU A 26 12.49 -2.43 12.05
C GLU A 26 12.27 -3.93 12.28
N GLY A 27 13.35 -4.70 12.16
CA GLY A 27 13.26 -6.16 12.13
C GLY A 27 12.44 -6.66 10.94
N ASP A 28 11.42 -7.47 11.23
CA ASP A 28 10.46 -8.02 10.25
C ASP A 28 9.25 -7.09 9.99
N ASP A 29 9.21 -5.92 10.63
CA ASP A 29 8.09 -4.99 10.54
C ASP A 29 8.46 -3.74 9.74
N VAL A 30 7.66 -3.45 8.70
CA VAL A 30 7.75 -2.18 7.96
C VAL A 30 7.16 -1.07 8.83
N ILE A 31 7.94 -0.02 9.08
CA ILE A 31 7.55 1.14 9.90
C ILE A 31 7.19 2.33 9.00
N GLU A 32 7.95 2.56 7.93
CA GLU A 32 7.65 3.58 6.91
C GLU A 32 7.76 3.02 5.50
N GLY A 33 6.90 3.52 4.61
CA GLY A 33 6.86 3.09 3.23
C GLY A 33 5.62 3.59 2.50
N SER A 34 5.35 3.01 1.34
CA SER A 34 4.20 3.36 0.50
C SER A 34 3.73 2.14 -0.30
N LEU A 35 2.41 2.00 -0.48
CA LEU A 35 1.81 1.02 -1.37
C LEU A 35 1.34 1.72 -2.64
N VAL A 36 1.96 1.42 -3.77
CA VAL A 36 1.65 2.06 -5.05
C VAL A 36 0.75 1.17 -5.87
N CYS A 37 -0.44 1.66 -6.18
CA CYS A 37 -1.36 1.00 -7.11
C CYS A 37 -0.89 1.19 -8.55
N SER A 38 -0.68 0.11 -9.30
CA SER A 38 -0.26 0.19 -10.71
C SER A 38 -1.34 0.69 -11.67
N VAL A 39 -2.62 0.62 -11.29
CA VAL A 39 -3.76 1.06 -12.12
C VAL A 39 -4.10 2.52 -11.83
N CYS A 40 -4.32 2.83 -10.56
CA CYS A 40 -4.66 4.15 -10.04
C CYS A 40 -3.47 5.13 -10.05
N ASN A 41 -2.25 4.61 -10.14
CA ASN A 41 -1.00 5.32 -9.91
C ASN A 41 -0.97 6.11 -8.58
N HIS A 42 -1.71 5.62 -7.57
CA HIS A 42 -1.82 6.22 -6.25
C HIS A 42 -0.87 5.55 -5.27
N ALA A 43 -0.21 6.36 -4.44
CA ALA A 43 0.65 5.89 -3.37
C ALA A 43 -0.06 6.04 -2.02
N PHE A 44 -0.33 4.93 -1.35
CA PHE A 44 -0.86 4.87 0.00
C PHE A 44 0.30 4.83 1.00
N GLY A 45 0.49 5.89 1.78
CA GLY A 45 1.59 5.97 2.75
C GLY A 45 1.46 4.97 3.90
N ILE A 46 2.59 4.52 4.43
CA ILE A 46 2.71 3.71 5.63
C ILE A 46 3.48 4.54 6.64
N SER A 47 2.87 4.78 7.81
CA SER A 47 3.51 5.49 8.92
C SER A 47 3.27 4.74 10.23
N GLU A 48 4.31 4.63 11.04
CA GLU A 48 4.30 3.86 12.30
C GLU A 48 3.84 2.40 12.10
N GLY A 49 4.12 1.85 10.92
CA GLY A 49 3.68 0.52 10.51
C GLY A 49 2.18 0.40 10.24
N VAL A 50 1.44 1.51 10.17
CA VAL A 50 0.03 1.54 9.79
C VAL A 50 -0.11 2.01 8.33
N PRO A 51 -0.52 1.15 7.39
CA PRO A 51 -0.79 1.55 6.02
C PRO A 51 -2.11 2.33 5.93
N ASN A 52 -2.07 3.50 5.29
CA ASN A 52 -3.26 4.31 5.04
C ASN A 52 -3.92 3.90 3.71
N LEU A 53 -4.84 2.93 3.76
CA LEU A 53 -5.61 2.46 2.60
C LEU A 53 -6.96 3.17 2.41
N LEU A 54 -7.07 4.44 2.82
CA LEU A 54 -8.31 5.17 2.62
C LEU A 54 -8.67 5.24 1.13
N PRO A 55 -9.93 4.97 0.75
CA PRO A 55 -10.33 4.96 -0.65
C PRO A 55 -10.13 6.34 -1.26
N TRP A 56 -9.30 6.39 -2.30
CA TRP A 56 -9.17 7.56 -3.14
C TRP A 56 -10.21 7.49 -4.27
N TYR A 57 -11.17 8.41 -4.23
CA TYR A 57 -12.20 8.55 -5.25
C TYR A 57 -11.68 8.94 -6.65
N GLY A 58 -10.36 9.16 -6.79
CA GLY A 58 -9.69 9.44 -8.07
C GLY A 58 -9.28 8.19 -8.85
N CYS A 59 -9.47 6.98 -8.32
CA CYS A 59 -9.17 5.75 -9.04
C CYS A 59 -10.24 5.51 -10.13
N THR A 60 -10.04 6.15 -11.29
CA THR A 60 -10.81 5.90 -12.51
C THR A 60 -10.39 4.55 -13.08
N GLY A 61 -10.91 3.46 -12.49
CA GLY A 61 -10.81 2.14 -13.10
C GLY A 61 -11.36 2.25 -14.51
N SER A 62 -10.50 2.02 -15.50
CA SER A 62 -10.89 1.92 -16.90
C SER A 62 -11.78 0.70 -17.12
#